data_AF-A0A238YHH2-F1
#
_entry.id   AF-A0A238YHH2-F1
#
_cell.length_a   1.000
_cell.length_b   1.000
_cell.length_c   1.000
_cell.angle_alpha   90.00
_cell.angle_beta   90.00
_cell.angle_gamma   90.00
#
_symmetry.space_group_name_H-M   'P 1'
#
loop_
_entity.id
_entity.type
_entity.pdbx_description
1 polymer ?
#
loop_
_entity_poly.entity_id
_entity_poly.type
_entity_poly.pdbx_seq_one_letter_code
_entity_poly.pdbx_strand_id
1 'polypeptide(L)'
;MAFEQRDGTDYLYRRIGSVGKSLGPRSVDSEQMLYRFKASRDQNKTRLQKLSENLNTQAAILRSLGAGRMPIIPARILRELRIHGRQTGLRVIGTNALYAYEALASVVFEEGATATGDIHLLQNDRRRLRLLTEDKTFTGLAKLIQDKVDRSFQARNKRDCRLTNNNGYMVELIRPEPRPAWKKMAGTEPPIEGDLVGVPIMGLQ
;
A
#
# COMPACT_ATOMS: atom_id res chain seq x y z
N MET A 1 1.02 -25.71 5.30
CA MET A 1 0.45 -26.95 5.86
C MET A 1 1.60 -27.86 6.21
N ALA A 2 1.50 -28.61 7.30
CA ALA A 2 2.49 -29.58 7.74
C ALA A 2 1.82 -30.63 8.63
N PHE A 3 2.40 -31.81 8.76
CA PHE A 3 1.98 -32.79 9.76
C PHE A 3 2.53 -32.39 11.13
N GLU A 4 1.68 -32.50 12.15
CA GLU A 4 2.02 -32.29 13.56
C GLU A 4 1.56 -33.53 14.34
N GLN A 5 2.43 -34.08 15.19
CA GLN A 5 2.09 -35.23 16.02
C GLN A 5 1.31 -34.76 17.25
N ARG A 6 0.19 -35.44 17.56
CA ARG A 6 -0.59 -35.26 18.79
C ARG A 6 -1.10 -36.60 19.27
N ASP A 7 -0.88 -36.90 20.55
CA ASP A 7 -1.33 -38.14 21.20
C ASP A 7 -1.02 -39.40 20.36
N GLY A 8 0.21 -39.48 19.84
CA GLY A 8 0.70 -40.61 19.05
C GLY A 8 0.20 -40.67 17.60
N THR A 9 -0.68 -39.76 17.17
CA THR A 9 -1.20 -39.70 15.78
C THR A 9 -0.71 -38.45 15.06
N ASP A 10 -0.31 -38.58 13.79
CA ASP A 10 0.04 -37.45 12.93
C ASP A 10 -1.21 -36.80 12.35
N TYR A 11 -1.34 -35.48 12.47
CA TYR A 11 -2.46 -34.73 11.92
C TYR A 11 -1.96 -33.66 10.93
N LEU A 12 -2.63 -33.51 9.81
CA LEU A 12 -2.33 -32.43 8.87
C LEU A 12 -2.89 -31.11 9.40
N TYR A 13 -2.03 -30.13 9.65
CA TYR A 13 -2.43 -28.79 10.10
C TYR A 13 -2.29 -27.73 9.00
N ARG A 14 -3.29 -26.85 8.91
CA ARG A 14 -3.23 -25.57 8.20
C ARG A 14 -3.09 -24.45 9.23
N ARG A 15 -1.97 -23.72 9.18
CA ARG A 15 -1.73 -22.54 10.00
C ARG A 15 -1.87 -21.24 9.20
N ILE A 16 -2.51 -20.24 9.81
CA ILE A 16 -2.55 -18.86 9.35
C ILE A 16 -2.22 -17.99 10.57
N GLY A 17 -0.98 -17.50 10.65
CA GLY A 17 -0.48 -16.85 11.87
C GLY A 17 -0.43 -17.83 13.05
N SER A 18 -0.92 -17.41 14.22
CA SER A 18 -1.02 -18.25 15.43
C SER A 18 -2.16 -19.27 15.37
N VAL A 19 -3.15 -19.08 14.48
CA VAL A 19 -4.33 -19.95 14.38
C VAL A 19 -4.02 -21.17 13.53
N GLY A 20 -4.17 -22.36 14.12
CA GLY A 20 -4.03 -23.65 13.44
C GLY A 20 -5.36 -24.40 13.39
N LYS A 21 -5.71 -24.93 12.21
CA LYS A 21 -6.86 -25.83 12.02
C LYS A 21 -6.36 -27.20 11.57
N SER A 22 -6.77 -28.25 12.28
CA SER A 22 -6.55 -29.64 11.85
C SER A 22 -7.41 -29.94 10.62
N LEU A 23 -6.83 -30.64 9.66
CA LEU A 23 -7.47 -31.12 8.43
C LEU A 23 -7.69 -32.64 8.45
N GLY A 24 -7.39 -33.29 9.58
CA GLY A 24 -7.57 -34.73 9.78
C GLY A 24 -6.26 -35.48 10.06
N PRO A 25 -6.35 -36.75 10.50
CA PRO A 25 -5.20 -37.61 10.72
C PRO A 25 -4.52 -37.97 9.41
N ARG A 26 -3.30 -38.48 9.50
CA ARG A 26 -2.51 -38.90 8.35
C ARG A 26 -3.19 -40.06 7.61
N SER A 27 -3.54 -39.78 6.37
CA SER A 27 -4.16 -40.67 5.38
C SER A 27 -3.64 -40.35 3.98
N VAL A 28 -3.91 -41.22 3.02
CA VAL A 28 -3.60 -40.99 1.59
C VAL A 28 -4.14 -39.64 1.11
N ASP A 29 -5.38 -39.30 1.49
CA ASP A 29 -6.01 -38.03 1.12
C ASP A 29 -5.28 -36.82 1.71
N SER A 30 -4.89 -36.90 2.99
CA SER A 30 -4.16 -35.81 3.66
C SER A 30 -2.75 -35.61 3.08
N GLU A 31 -2.08 -36.70 2.67
CA GLU A 31 -0.78 -36.63 2.03
C GLU A 31 -0.88 -36.00 0.63
N GLN A 32 -1.89 -36.39 -0.15
CA GLN A 32 -2.17 -35.76 -1.44
C GLN A 32 -2.51 -34.28 -1.29
N MET A 33 -3.26 -33.90 -0.25
CA MET A 33 -3.58 -32.50 0.03
C MET A 33 -2.31 -31.68 0.33
N LEU A 34 -1.41 -32.23 1.16
CA LEU A 34 -0.13 -31.59 1.45
C LEU A 34 0.75 -31.47 0.20
N TYR A 35 0.81 -32.53 -0.62
CA TYR A 35 1.55 -32.55 -1.88
C TYR A 35 1.05 -31.46 -2.83
N ARG A 36 -0.27 -31.43 -3.10
CA ARG A 36 -0.90 -30.40 -3.97
C ARG A 36 -0.65 -28.99 -3.45
N PHE A 37 -0.75 -28.78 -2.14
CA PHE A 37 -0.46 -27.50 -1.51
C PHE A 37 0.98 -27.06 -1.74
N LYS A 38 1.96 -27.94 -1.48
CA LYS A 38 3.39 -27.66 -1.70
C LYS A 38 3.69 -27.38 -3.16
N ALA A 39 3.23 -28.26 -4.07
CA ALA A 39 3.42 -28.10 -5.50
C ALA A 39 2.83 -26.77 -6.02
N SER A 40 1.60 -26.44 -5.64
CA SER A 40 0.95 -25.18 -6.03
C SER A 40 1.66 -23.96 -5.45
N ARG A 41 2.13 -24.03 -4.20
CA ARG A 41 2.90 -22.96 -3.56
C ARG A 41 4.20 -22.71 -4.32
N ASP A 42 4.93 -23.76 -4.66
CA ASP A 42 6.22 -23.66 -5.34
C ASP A 42 6.04 -23.14 -6.78
N GLN A 43 5.03 -23.64 -7.51
CA GLN A 43 4.64 -23.11 -8.82
C GLN A 43 4.29 -21.62 -8.77
N ASN A 44 3.48 -21.19 -7.80
CA ASN A 44 3.11 -19.79 -7.63
C ASN A 44 4.32 -18.92 -7.27
N LYS A 45 5.23 -19.42 -6.43
CA LYS A 45 6.47 -18.73 -6.09
C LYS A 45 7.34 -18.51 -7.33
N THR A 46 7.56 -19.56 -8.12
CA THR A 46 8.32 -19.46 -9.38
C THR A 46 7.65 -18.52 -10.38
N ARG A 47 6.32 -18.58 -10.53
CA ARG A 47 5.57 -17.69 -11.41
C ARG A 47 5.69 -16.23 -10.98
N LEU A 48 5.52 -15.96 -9.69
CA LEU A 48 5.66 -14.61 -9.13
C LEU A 48 7.06 -14.06 -9.36
N GLN A 49 8.09 -14.89 -9.16
CA GLN A 49 9.48 -14.52 -9.40
C GLN A 49 9.69 -14.12 -10.87
N LYS A 50 9.33 -15.00 -11.83
CA LYS A 50 9.48 -14.73 -13.26
C LYS A 50 8.73 -13.47 -13.70
N LEU A 51 7.49 -13.28 -13.23
CA LEU A 51 6.71 -12.09 -13.54
C LEU A 51 7.35 -10.82 -12.97
N SER A 52 7.88 -10.89 -11.75
CA SER A 52 8.59 -9.77 -11.12
C SER A 52 9.87 -9.40 -11.87
N GLU A 53 10.64 -10.40 -12.29
CA GLU A 53 11.84 -10.21 -13.11
C GLU A 53 11.50 -9.53 -14.45
N ASN A 54 10.48 -10.02 -15.16
CA ASN A 54 10.01 -9.41 -16.41
C ASN A 54 9.55 -7.96 -16.22
N LEU A 55 8.81 -7.67 -15.14
CA LEU A 55 8.40 -6.30 -14.82
C LEU A 55 9.61 -5.39 -14.57
N ASN A 56 10.65 -5.88 -13.90
CA ASN A 56 11.87 -5.11 -13.66
C ASN A 56 12.62 -4.81 -14.96
N THR A 57 12.71 -5.78 -15.88
CA THR A 57 13.29 -5.60 -17.21
C THR A 57 12.52 -4.54 -18.00
N GLN A 58 11.19 -4.64 -18.06
CA GLN A 58 10.34 -3.66 -18.76
C GLN A 58 10.48 -2.27 -18.14
N ALA A 59 10.50 -2.16 -16.81
CA ALA A 59 10.71 -0.88 -16.14
C ALA A 59 12.09 -0.28 -16.46
N ALA A 60 13.14 -1.10 -16.61
CA ALA A 60 14.46 -0.63 -17.01
C ALA A 60 14.47 -0.08 -18.45
N ILE A 61 13.80 -0.75 -19.37
CA ILE A 61 13.62 -0.28 -20.76
C ILE A 61 12.85 1.04 -20.78
N LEU A 62 11.74 1.13 -20.06
CA LEU A 62 10.96 2.38 -20.00
C LEU A 62 11.77 3.54 -19.42
N ARG A 63 12.63 3.29 -18.42
CA ARG A 63 13.56 4.29 -17.89
C ARG A 63 14.61 4.70 -18.93
N SER A 64 15.21 3.75 -19.65
CA SER A 64 16.24 4.06 -20.65
C SER A 64 15.67 4.82 -21.85
N LEU A 65 14.41 4.58 -22.19
CA LEU A 65 13.69 5.32 -23.23
C LEU A 65 13.17 6.69 -22.76
N GLY A 66 13.29 7.03 -21.47
CA GLY A 66 12.69 8.24 -20.93
C GLY A 66 11.15 8.25 -21.01
N ALA A 67 10.52 7.08 -21.17
CA ALA A 67 9.08 6.94 -21.34
C ALA A 67 8.29 7.04 -20.02
N GLY A 68 8.97 7.28 -18.89
CA GLY A 68 8.34 7.49 -17.59
C GLY A 68 7.79 8.90 -17.47
N ARG A 69 6.45 9.04 -17.47
CA ARG A 69 5.78 10.35 -17.36
C ARG A 69 5.74 10.88 -15.92
N MET A 70 5.39 10.03 -14.97
CA MET A 70 5.23 10.44 -13.57
C MET A 70 6.58 10.53 -12.84
N PRO A 71 6.84 11.57 -12.04
CA PRO A 71 8.05 11.68 -11.24
C PRO A 71 8.25 10.50 -10.29
N ILE A 72 9.52 10.14 -10.05
CA ILE A 72 9.88 8.90 -9.34
C ILE A 72 9.35 8.86 -7.91
N ILE A 73 9.46 9.96 -7.15
CA ILE A 73 9.04 10.01 -5.74
C ILE A 73 7.55 9.72 -5.58
N PRO A 74 6.62 10.45 -6.22
CA PRO A 74 5.20 10.15 -6.08
C PRO A 74 4.84 8.79 -6.68
N ALA A 75 5.48 8.34 -7.76
CA ALA A 75 5.28 6.98 -8.28
C ALA A 75 5.64 5.90 -7.23
N ARG A 76 6.74 6.06 -6.49
CA ARG A 76 7.13 5.17 -5.38
C ARG A 76 6.12 5.21 -4.24
N ILE A 77 5.67 6.40 -3.83
CA ILE A 77 4.64 6.54 -2.78
C ILE A 77 3.36 5.79 -3.18
N LEU A 78 2.86 6.00 -4.40
CA LEU A 78 1.65 5.31 -4.87
C LEU A 78 1.82 3.80 -4.95
N ARG A 79 3.00 3.32 -5.33
CA ARG A 79 3.32 1.89 -5.33
C ARG A 79 3.23 1.30 -3.92
N GLU A 80 3.85 1.94 -2.94
CA GLU A 80 3.83 1.45 -1.54
C GLU A 80 2.43 1.53 -0.94
N LEU A 81 1.67 2.60 -1.23
CA LEU A 81 0.26 2.69 -0.87
C LEU A 81 -0.59 1.58 -1.51
N ARG A 82 -0.28 1.18 -2.74
CA ARG A 82 -0.99 0.08 -3.42
C ARG A 82 -0.66 -1.28 -2.81
N ILE A 83 0.59 -1.50 -2.43
CA ILE A 83 1.07 -2.75 -1.81
C ILE A 83 0.47 -2.89 -0.41
N HIS A 84 0.59 -1.85 0.40
CA HIS A 84 0.25 -1.87 1.83
C HIS A 84 -1.17 -1.40 2.15
N GLY A 85 -1.87 -0.83 1.16
CA GLY A 85 -3.08 -0.06 1.38
C GLY A 85 -4.24 -0.36 0.44
N ARG A 86 -4.43 -1.64 0.04
CA ARG A 86 -5.47 -2.06 -0.92
C ARG A 86 -6.91 -1.58 -0.62
N GLN A 87 -7.22 -1.14 0.60
CA GLN A 87 -8.50 -0.53 0.98
C GLN A 87 -8.36 0.71 1.89
N THR A 88 -7.30 1.49 1.72
CA THR A 88 -7.04 2.69 2.54
C THR A 88 -8.10 3.77 2.42
N GLY A 89 -8.82 3.80 1.30
CA GLY A 89 -9.70 4.92 0.98
C GLY A 89 -8.95 6.20 0.62
N LEU A 90 -7.66 6.11 0.30
CA LEU A 90 -6.86 7.22 -0.21
C LEU A 90 -7.08 7.38 -1.71
N ARG A 91 -7.19 8.62 -2.17
CA ARG A 91 -7.21 9.00 -3.59
C ARG A 91 -6.15 10.05 -3.85
N VAL A 92 -5.52 10.00 -5.01
CA VAL A 92 -4.64 11.07 -5.47
C VAL A 92 -5.50 12.17 -6.06
N ILE A 93 -5.24 13.42 -5.68
CA ILE A 93 -5.87 14.59 -6.29
C ILE A 93 -4.83 15.62 -6.69
N GLY A 94 -5.27 16.73 -7.30
CA GLY A 94 -4.39 17.80 -7.77
C GLY A 94 -3.53 17.36 -8.95
N THR A 95 -2.37 17.98 -9.11
CA THR A 95 -1.50 17.85 -10.29
C THR A 95 -1.11 16.40 -10.59
N ASN A 96 -0.81 15.59 -9.57
CA ASN A 96 -0.43 14.19 -9.77
C ASN A 96 -1.58 13.31 -10.32
N ALA A 97 -2.84 13.72 -10.15
CA ALA A 97 -3.97 13.00 -10.74
C ALA A 97 -4.00 13.11 -12.27
N LEU A 98 -3.37 14.14 -12.85
CA LEU A 98 -3.30 14.32 -14.31
C LEU A 98 -2.59 13.16 -14.99
N TYR A 99 -1.58 12.54 -14.36
CA TYR A 99 -0.91 11.35 -14.91
C TYR A 99 -1.86 10.13 -15.05
N ALA A 100 -2.89 10.03 -14.21
CA ALA A 100 -3.91 9.01 -14.38
C ALA A 100 -4.79 9.30 -15.60
N TYR A 101 -5.12 10.57 -15.84
CA TYR A 101 -5.87 10.98 -17.02
C TYR A 101 -5.04 10.86 -18.31
N GLU A 102 -3.73 11.16 -18.28
CA GLU A 102 -2.82 10.88 -19.41
C GLU A 102 -2.92 9.42 -19.83
N ALA A 103 -2.78 8.51 -18.86
CA ALA A 103 -2.82 7.07 -19.11
C ALA A 103 -4.19 6.58 -19.60
N LEU A 104 -5.29 7.13 -19.07
CA LEU A 104 -6.65 6.69 -19.42
C LEU A 104 -7.14 7.27 -20.75
N ALA A 105 -6.81 8.53 -21.05
CA ALA A 105 -7.23 9.19 -22.28
C ALA A 105 -6.21 9.06 -23.41
N SER A 106 -5.04 8.45 -23.16
CA SER A 106 -3.93 8.36 -24.12
C SER A 106 -3.49 9.74 -24.63
N VAL A 107 -3.45 10.71 -23.72
CA VAL A 107 -3.01 12.08 -23.99
C VAL A 107 -1.78 12.41 -23.15
N VAL A 108 -1.09 13.49 -23.51
CA VAL A 108 0.06 14.00 -22.77
C VAL A 108 -0.21 15.46 -22.45
N PHE A 109 -0.15 15.81 -21.16
CA PHE A 109 -0.21 17.21 -20.74
C PHE A 109 1.17 17.85 -20.91
N GLU A 110 1.17 19.17 -21.12
CA GLU A 110 2.38 19.98 -21.14
C GLU A 110 3.16 19.83 -19.83
N GLU A 111 4.49 19.72 -19.90
CA GLU A 111 5.32 19.42 -18.72
C GLU A 111 5.12 20.42 -17.58
N GLY A 112 5.00 21.71 -17.90
CA GLY A 112 4.71 22.76 -16.93
C GLY A 112 3.38 22.60 -16.19
N ALA A 113 2.38 21.99 -16.83
CA ALA A 113 1.08 21.71 -16.19
C ALA A 113 1.16 20.56 -15.16
N THR A 114 2.21 19.73 -15.23
CA THR A 114 2.44 18.60 -14.32
C THR A 114 3.60 18.81 -13.33
N ALA A 115 4.30 19.94 -13.44
CA ALA A 115 5.42 20.28 -12.58
C ALA A 115 4.91 20.60 -11.16
N THR A 116 5.08 19.64 -10.24
CA THR A 116 4.80 19.88 -8.82
C THR A 116 5.86 19.25 -7.91
N GLY A 117 6.17 19.96 -6.82
CA GLY A 117 7.01 19.47 -5.72
C GLY A 117 6.24 18.73 -4.64
N ASP A 118 4.97 18.38 -4.87
CA ASP A 118 4.11 17.74 -3.88
C ASP A 118 3.28 16.58 -4.42
N ILE A 119 2.61 15.86 -3.51
CA ILE A 119 1.49 14.97 -3.80
C ILE A 119 0.39 15.15 -2.75
N HIS A 120 -0.86 15.33 -3.19
CA HIS A 120 -2.02 15.42 -2.31
C HIS A 120 -2.80 14.10 -2.28
N LEU A 121 -2.97 13.57 -1.07
CA LEU A 121 -3.70 12.35 -0.78
C LEU A 121 -5.01 12.69 -0.07
N LEU A 122 -6.12 12.48 -0.77
CA LEU A 122 -7.46 12.62 -0.23
C LEU A 122 -7.89 11.36 0.52
N GLN A 123 -8.06 11.47 1.83
CA GLN A 123 -8.54 10.42 2.71
C GLN A 123 -10.07 10.40 2.78
N ASN A 124 -10.66 9.22 2.55
CA ASN A 124 -12.03 8.93 2.95
C ASN A 124 -12.11 8.68 4.47
N ASP A 125 -12.38 9.73 5.23
CA ASP A 125 -12.41 9.72 6.70
C ASP A 125 -13.63 9.00 7.31
N ARG A 126 -14.58 8.51 6.49
CA ARG A 126 -15.66 7.60 6.94
C ARG A 126 -15.10 6.29 7.51
N ARG A 127 -13.88 5.93 7.13
CA ARG A 127 -13.14 4.75 7.64
C ARG A 127 -11.78 5.20 8.15
N ARG A 128 -11.26 4.46 9.14
CA ARG A 128 -9.88 4.64 9.59
C ARG A 128 -8.92 4.24 8.48
N LEU A 129 -7.89 5.06 8.25
CA LEU A 129 -6.76 4.67 7.41
C LEU A 129 -6.13 3.41 8.00
N ARG A 130 -5.91 2.39 7.17
CA ARG A 130 -5.27 1.13 7.57
C ARG A 130 -4.24 0.74 6.54
N LEU A 131 -2.97 0.74 6.94
CA LEU A 131 -1.85 0.28 6.14
C LEU A 131 -1.28 -0.97 6.81
N LEU A 132 -1.16 -2.03 6.03
CA LEU A 132 -0.68 -3.33 6.49
C LEU A 132 0.63 -3.65 5.79
N THR A 133 1.67 -3.88 6.57
CA THR A 133 2.98 -4.30 6.07
C THR A 133 2.98 -5.77 5.63
N GLU A 134 4.05 -6.22 4.98
CA GLU A 134 4.20 -7.63 4.55
C GLU A 134 4.23 -8.60 5.75
N ASP A 135 4.77 -8.16 6.89
CA ASP A 135 4.77 -8.87 8.17
C ASP A 135 3.41 -8.83 8.89
N LYS A 136 2.37 -8.28 8.25
CA LYS A 136 0.99 -8.18 8.77
C LYS A 136 0.88 -7.34 10.03
N THR A 137 1.74 -6.33 10.18
CA THR A 137 1.62 -5.32 11.23
C THR A 137 1.00 -4.04 10.68
N PHE A 138 0.27 -3.33 11.54
CA PHE A 138 -0.27 -2.02 11.15
C PHE A 138 0.84 -0.99 11.20
N THR A 139 0.92 -0.16 10.15
CA THR A 139 1.86 0.96 10.07
C THR A 139 1.12 2.27 9.78
N GLY A 140 1.78 3.38 10.09
CA GLY A 140 1.31 4.73 9.81
C GLY A 140 1.76 5.18 8.43
N LEU A 141 1.10 6.19 7.87
CA LEU A 141 1.44 6.73 6.56
C LEU A 141 2.86 7.32 6.55
N ALA A 142 3.22 8.10 7.56
CA ALA A 142 4.55 8.70 7.67
C ALA A 142 5.64 7.64 7.76
N LYS A 143 5.46 6.67 8.66
CA LYS A 143 6.41 5.58 8.84
C LYS A 143 6.55 4.72 7.58
N LEU A 144 5.45 4.42 6.89
CA LEU A 144 5.50 3.69 5.63
C LEU A 144 6.34 4.42 4.57
N ILE A 145 6.13 5.73 4.42
CA ILE A 145 6.87 6.55 3.45
C ILE A 145 8.35 6.62 3.85
N GLN A 146 8.67 6.80 5.12
CA GLN A 146 10.05 6.81 5.63
C GLN A 146 10.76 5.47 5.38
N ASP A 147 10.12 4.35 5.69
CA ASP A 147 10.73 3.02 5.64
C ASP A 147 10.88 2.50 4.20
N LYS A 148 9.95 2.85 3.30
CA LYS A 148 9.86 2.25 1.96
C LYS A 148 10.21 3.19 0.80
N VAL A 149 10.15 4.51 1.00
CA VAL A 149 10.38 5.49 -0.07
C VAL A 149 11.65 6.30 0.16
N ASP A 150 11.71 7.05 1.27
CA ASP A 150 12.82 7.95 1.60
C ASP A 150 12.80 8.29 3.11
N ARG A 151 13.88 7.93 3.82
CA ARG A 151 14.00 8.13 5.28
C ARG A 151 14.04 9.59 5.71
N SER A 152 14.30 10.52 4.80
CA SER A 152 14.39 11.95 5.13
C SER A 152 13.03 12.64 5.23
N PHE A 153 11.92 11.98 4.88
CA PHE A 153 10.59 12.55 5.10
C PHE A 153 10.32 12.80 6.59
N GLN A 154 9.99 14.03 6.94
CA GLN A 154 9.66 14.42 8.31
C GLN A 154 8.41 15.31 8.34
N ALA A 155 7.59 15.13 9.37
CA ALA A 155 6.54 16.08 9.72
C ALA A 155 7.16 17.25 10.51
N ARG A 156 6.62 18.47 10.38
CA ARG A 156 7.15 19.61 11.15
C ARG A 156 6.79 19.49 12.63
N ASN A 157 5.57 19.03 12.91
CA ASN A 157 5.01 18.93 14.25
C ASN A 157 4.25 17.61 14.46
N LYS A 158 3.93 17.29 15.71
CA LYS A 158 2.95 16.23 16.01
C LYS A 158 1.61 16.60 15.38
N ARG A 159 0.96 15.65 14.71
CA ARG A 159 -0.31 15.82 14.00
C ARG A 159 -0.25 16.76 12.79
N ASP A 160 0.91 16.89 12.16
CA ASP A 160 1.01 17.59 10.87
C ASP A 160 0.17 16.88 9.80
N CYS A 161 -0.25 17.63 8.79
CA CYS A 161 -0.89 17.10 7.60
C CYS A 161 0.12 16.83 6.47
N ARG A 162 1.37 17.28 6.67
CA ARG A 162 2.41 17.30 5.64
C ARG A 162 3.66 16.57 6.10
N LEU A 163 4.29 15.85 5.17
CA LEU A 163 5.69 15.41 5.27
C LEU A 163 6.51 16.14 4.22
N THR A 164 7.75 16.48 4.57
CA THR A 164 8.72 17.07 3.64
C THR A 164 10.03 16.28 3.71
N ASN A 165 10.64 15.94 2.56
CA ASN A 165 11.95 15.30 2.52
C ASN A 165 13.10 16.32 2.35
N ASN A 166 14.36 15.87 2.40
CA ASN A 166 15.53 16.75 2.27
C ASN A 166 15.63 17.49 0.92
N ASN A 167 14.94 17.00 -0.11
CA ASN A 167 14.90 17.62 -1.43
C ASN A 167 13.72 18.60 -1.57
N GLY A 168 12.97 18.85 -0.50
CA GLY A 168 11.81 19.74 -0.48
C GLY A 168 10.53 19.14 -1.04
N TYR A 169 10.51 17.84 -1.38
CA TYR A 169 9.31 17.17 -1.87
C TYR A 169 8.31 16.95 -0.74
N MET A 170 7.02 17.20 -1.01
CA MET A 170 5.97 17.22 0.00
C MET A 170 4.91 16.14 -0.21
N VAL A 171 4.43 15.55 0.89
CA VAL A 171 3.27 14.65 0.89
C VAL A 171 2.23 15.24 1.82
N GLU A 172 1.04 15.52 1.29
CA GLU A 172 -0.06 16.11 2.05
C GLU A 172 -1.24 15.16 2.19
N LEU A 173 -1.78 15.08 3.40
CA LEU A 173 -2.98 14.36 3.72
C LEU A 173 -4.12 15.35 3.96
N ILE A 174 -5.19 15.18 3.20
CA ILE A 174 -6.39 16.03 3.26
C ILE A 174 -7.63 15.15 3.35
N ARG A 175 -8.73 15.70 3.83
CA ARG A 175 -10.01 14.98 3.96
C ARG A 175 -11.19 15.92 3.68
N PRO A 176 -12.36 15.38 3.31
CA PRO A 176 -13.58 16.18 3.21
C PRO A 176 -13.94 16.83 4.55
N GLU A 177 -14.49 18.04 4.50
CA GLU A 177 -15.15 18.61 5.67
C GLU A 177 -16.41 17.79 6.01
N PRO A 178 -16.57 17.32 7.25
CA PRO A 178 -17.75 16.56 7.64
C PRO A 178 -19.01 17.41 7.51
N ARG A 179 -20.12 16.77 7.15
CA ARG A 179 -21.45 17.41 7.11
C ARG A 179 -22.40 16.71 8.07
N PRO A 180 -22.90 17.39 9.13
CA PRO A 180 -22.51 18.74 9.56
C PRO A 180 -21.06 18.81 10.10
N ALA A 181 -20.47 20.01 10.20
CA ALA A 181 -19.04 20.23 10.52
C ALA A 181 -18.60 19.64 11.88
N TRP A 182 -19.53 19.50 12.83
CA TRP A 182 -19.27 18.90 14.14
C TRP A 182 -19.34 17.36 14.15
N LYS A 183 -19.68 16.72 13.03
CA LYS A 183 -19.79 15.26 12.95
C LYS A 183 -18.39 14.65 13.01
N LYS A 184 -18.13 13.89 14.08
CA LYS A 184 -16.87 13.14 14.22
C LYS A 184 -16.81 11.99 13.21
N MET A 185 -15.78 12.00 12.36
CA MET A 185 -15.52 10.94 11.39
C MET A 185 -14.52 9.92 11.93
N ALA A 186 -14.74 8.64 11.64
CA ALA A 186 -13.97 7.54 12.23
C ALA A 186 -12.47 7.62 11.93
N GLY A 187 -12.10 8.16 10.77
CA GLY A 187 -10.73 8.36 10.31
C GLY A 187 -10.18 9.77 10.51
N THR A 188 -10.83 10.63 11.30
CA THR A 188 -10.30 11.96 11.66
C THR A 188 -8.96 11.82 12.39
N GLU A 189 -8.87 10.83 13.27
CA GLU A 189 -7.68 10.52 14.04
C GLU A 189 -6.85 9.45 13.34
N PRO A 190 -5.51 9.58 13.36
CA PRO A 190 -4.65 8.58 12.77
C PRO A 190 -4.73 7.29 13.58
N PRO A 191 -4.58 6.12 12.92
CA PRO A 191 -4.57 4.83 13.61
C PRO A 191 -3.36 4.64 14.52
N ILE A 192 -2.26 5.37 14.26
CA ILE A 192 -1.00 5.33 15.01
C ILE A 192 -0.72 6.72 15.55
N GLU A 193 -0.37 6.79 16.83
CA GLU A 193 -0.04 8.05 17.50
C GLU A 193 1.18 8.71 16.84
N GLY A 194 1.10 10.03 16.63
CA GLY A 194 2.18 10.81 16.01
C GLY A 194 2.23 10.75 14.48
N ASP A 195 1.33 10.00 13.83
CA ASP A 195 1.21 9.97 12.37
C ASP A 195 0.45 11.21 11.82
N LEU A 196 0.40 11.33 10.49
CA LEU A 196 -0.25 12.46 9.81
C LEU A 196 -1.75 12.56 10.11
N VAL A 197 -2.26 13.78 10.19
CA VAL A 197 -3.68 14.08 10.37
C VAL A 197 -4.21 14.84 9.16
N GLY A 198 -5.25 14.30 8.52
CA GLY A 198 -5.86 14.93 7.36
C GLY A 198 -6.51 16.27 7.69
N VAL A 199 -6.15 17.33 6.95
CA VAL A 199 -6.80 18.64 7.08
C VAL A 199 -8.16 18.63 6.37
N PRO A 200 -9.25 19.07 7.02
CA PRO A 200 -10.55 19.18 6.38
C PRO A 200 -10.53 20.29 5.32
N ILE A 201 -10.99 19.98 4.10
CA ILE A 201 -11.18 20.94 3.02
C ILE A 201 -12.66 21.03 2.66
N MET A 202 -13.17 22.26 2.65
CA MET A 202 -14.53 22.58 2.24
C MET A 202 -14.73 22.26 0.76
N GLY A 203 -15.88 21.69 0.41
CA GLY A 203 -16.27 21.44 -1.00
C GLY A 203 -15.80 20.09 -1.58
N LEU A 204 -14.96 19.33 -0.87
CA LEU A 204 -14.67 17.93 -1.23
C LEU A 204 -15.83 17.02 -0.78
N GLN A 205 -16.18 16.01 -1.59
CA GLN A 205 -17.26 15.03 -1.32
C GLN A 205 -16.76 13.59 -1.23
#